data_AF-A0A2N7U9K1-F1
#
_entry.id   AF-A0A2N7U9K1-F1
#
_cell.length_a   1.000
_cell.length_b   1.000
_cell.length_c   1.000
_cell.angle_alpha   90.00
_cell.angle_beta   90.00
_cell.angle_gamma   90.00
#
_symmetry.space_group_name_H-M   'P 1'
#
loop_
_entity.id
_entity.type
_entity.pdbx_description
1 polymer ?
#
loop_
_entity_poly.entity_id
_entity_poly.type
_entity_poly.pdbx_seq_one_letter_code
_entity_poly.pdbx_strand_id
1 'polypeptide(L)'
;MKNSAPFIIMPQTPAAMMDVWKLGVMAFELWSTSLSTIVMRNSLWHTQAPTSARMIKENQRMVSEKLEASLETAFEIQKAMLGMAFGQVTPWWVTGRRTMTPYHRRSSANSRRLSRG
;
A
#
# COMPACT_ATOMS: atom_id res chain seq x y z
N MET A 1 -21.27 33.81 9.34
CA MET A 1 -20.79 32.51 9.89
C MET A 1 -20.41 31.62 8.73
N LYS A 2 -19.15 31.18 8.63
CA LYS A 2 -18.71 30.23 7.59
C LYS A 2 -19.49 28.93 7.79
N ASN A 3 -20.18 28.46 6.75
CA ASN A 3 -20.75 27.12 6.73
C ASN A 3 -19.64 26.12 7.01
N SER A 4 -19.73 25.45 8.16
CA SER A 4 -18.94 24.27 8.47
C SER A 4 -19.25 23.23 7.41
N ALA A 5 -18.38 23.10 6.40
CA ALA A 5 -18.46 21.99 5.47
C ALA A 5 -18.44 20.70 6.32
N PRO A 6 -19.45 19.82 6.20
CA PRO A 6 -19.43 18.59 6.97
C PRO A 6 -18.16 17.84 6.60
N PHE A 7 -17.43 17.36 7.61
CA PHE A 7 -16.34 16.41 7.39
C PHE A 7 -16.81 15.39 6.35
N ILE A 8 -16.12 15.30 5.21
CA ILE A 8 -16.49 14.42 4.09
C ILE A 8 -16.16 12.99 4.51
N ILE A 9 -16.99 12.44 5.38
CA ILE A 9 -16.87 11.08 5.92
C ILE A 9 -17.46 10.09 4.92
N MET A 10 -18.55 10.48 4.24
CA MET A 10 -19.27 9.64 3.29
C MET A 10 -19.12 10.14 1.85
N PRO A 11 -18.94 9.22 0.88
CA PRO A 11 -18.99 9.57 -0.54
C PRO A 11 -20.41 9.98 -0.93
N GLN A 12 -20.59 11.21 -1.41
CA GLN A 12 -21.91 11.73 -1.80
C GLN A 12 -22.20 11.61 -3.31
N THR A 13 -21.22 11.17 -4.11
CA THR A 13 -21.38 11.02 -5.56
C THR A 13 -21.14 9.57 -5.98
N PRO A 14 -21.77 9.09 -7.06
CA PRO A 14 -21.48 7.75 -7.60
C PRO A 14 -20.00 7.54 -7.92
N ALA A 15 -19.32 8.58 -8.43
CA ALA A 15 -17.87 8.53 -8.67
C ALA A 15 -17.08 8.32 -7.38
N ALA A 16 -17.44 9.02 -6.29
CA ALA A 16 -16.79 8.85 -4.99
C ALA A 16 -17.08 7.46 -4.37
N MET A 17 -18.29 6.91 -4.58
CA MET A 17 -18.61 5.54 -4.16
C MET A 17 -17.77 4.51 -4.91
N MET A 18 -17.64 4.66 -6.23
CA MET A 18 -16.73 3.83 -7.03
C MET A 18 -15.28 3.97 -6.59
N ASP A 19 -14.90 5.15 -6.11
CA ASP A 19 -13.57 5.35 -5.59
C ASP A 19 -13.31 4.59 -4.28
N VAL A 20 -14.28 4.60 -3.37
CA VAL A 20 -14.25 3.78 -2.14
C VAL A 20 -14.21 2.29 -2.49
N TRP A 21 -15.01 1.85 -3.47
CA TRP A 21 -14.99 0.46 -3.94
C TRP A 21 -13.60 0.05 -4.44
N LYS A 22 -12.99 0.85 -5.31
CA LYS A 22 -11.63 0.59 -5.82
C LYS A 22 -10.59 0.52 -4.70
N LEU A 23 -10.73 1.38 -3.68
CA LEU A 23 -9.87 1.34 -2.50
C LEU A 23 -10.05 0.01 -1.74
N GLY A 24 -11.29 -0.44 -1.56
CA GLY A 24 -11.61 -1.73 -0.93
C GLY A 24 -11.03 -2.92 -1.70
N VAL A 25 -11.18 -2.95 -3.02
CA VAL A 25 -10.57 -3.98 -3.89
C VAL A 25 -9.06 -3.98 -3.73
N MET A 26 -8.41 -2.83 -3.82
CA MET A 26 -6.96 -2.73 -3.65
C MET A 26 -6.50 -3.18 -2.25
N ALA A 27 -7.30 -2.92 -1.21
CA ALA A 27 -7.01 -3.41 0.14
C ALA A 27 -7.08 -4.92 0.24
N PHE A 28 -8.09 -5.52 -0.38
CA PHE A 28 -8.23 -6.97 -0.47
C PHE A 28 -7.10 -7.63 -1.27
N GLU A 29 -6.71 -7.05 -2.41
CA GLU A 29 -5.57 -7.49 -3.22
C GLU A 29 -4.26 -7.39 -2.44
N LEU A 30 -4.02 -6.26 -1.75
CA LEU A 30 -2.83 -6.10 -0.92
C LEU A 30 -2.79 -7.13 0.22
N TRP A 31 -3.90 -7.36 0.91
CA TRP A 31 -3.98 -8.32 2.00
C TRP A 31 -3.71 -9.75 1.52
N SER A 32 -4.41 -10.19 0.47
CA SER A 32 -4.25 -11.54 -0.10
C SER A 32 -2.85 -11.79 -0.68
N THR A 33 -2.26 -10.81 -1.37
CA THR A 33 -0.88 -10.90 -1.88
C THR A 33 0.16 -10.90 -0.77
N SER A 34 -0.08 -10.17 0.33
CA SER A 34 0.78 -10.19 1.51
C SER A 34 0.76 -11.55 2.20
N LEU A 35 -0.42 -12.15 2.38
CA LEU A 35 -0.56 -13.51 2.93
C LEU A 35 0.16 -14.55 2.05
N SER A 36 -0.05 -14.48 0.73
CA SER A 36 0.62 -15.38 -0.22
C SER A 36 2.15 -15.24 -0.14
N THR A 37 2.64 -14.00 -0.04
CA THR A 37 4.07 -13.69 0.14
C THR A 37 4.63 -14.30 1.42
N ILE A 38 3.90 -14.21 2.55
CA ILE A 38 4.32 -14.80 3.83
C ILE A 38 4.42 -16.32 3.71
N VAL A 39 3.41 -16.98 3.13
CA VAL A 39 3.42 -18.44 2.93
C VAL A 39 4.60 -18.88 2.06
N MET A 40 4.82 -18.21 0.93
CA MET A 40 5.94 -18.53 0.04
C MET A 40 7.30 -18.30 0.71
N ARG A 41 7.43 -17.23 1.49
CA ARG A 41 8.66 -16.96 2.27
C ARG A 41 8.89 -18.01 3.35
N ASN A 42 7.84 -18.45 4.03
CA ASN A 42 7.96 -19.52 5.01
C ASN A 42 8.43 -20.83 4.35
N SER A 43 7.87 -21.17 3.18
CA SER A 43 8.33 -22.32 2.38
C SER A 43 9.81 -22.21 1.97
N LEU A 44 10.27 -21.01 1.60
CA LEU A 44 11.68 -20.78 1.25
C LEU A 44 12.64 -21.02 2.43
N TRP A 45 12.24 -20.67 3.66
CA TRP A 45 13.07 -20.96 4.84
C TRP A 45 13.19 -22.45 5.14
N HIS A 46 12.20 -23.25 4.77
CA HIS A 46 12.26 -24.71 4.92
C HIS A 46 13.08 -25.39 3.81
N THR A 47 13.28 -24.74 2.67
CA THR A 47 13.86 -25.36 1.47
C THR A 47 15.23 -24.78 1.07
N GLN A 48 15.63 -23.63 1.62
CA GLN A 48 16.90 -22.97 1.29
C GLN A 48 17.68 -22.57 2.54
N ALA A 49 19.01 -22.72 2.48
CA ALA A 49 19.90 -22.28 3.55
C ALA A 49 19.80 -20.75 3.74
N PRO A 50 19.63 -20.23 4.98
CA PRO A 50 19.51 -18.80 5.26
C PRO A 50 20.72 -17.97 4.82
N THR A 51 21.91 -18.58 4.78
CA THR A 51 23.19 -17.97 4.39
C THR A 51 23.45 -18.03 2.89
N SER A 52 22.56 -18.64 2.10
CA SER A 52 22.73 -18.68 0.65
C SER A 52 22.67 -17.27 0.05
N ALA A 53 23.53 -17.01 -0.94
CA ALA A 53 23.59 -15.70 -1.60
C ALA A 53 22.23 -15.28 -2.20
N ARG A 54 21.45 -16.27 -2.68
CA ARG A 54 20.08 -16.07 -3.18
C ARG A 54 19.15 -15.54 -2.07
N MET A 55 19.16 -16.17 -0.90
CA MET A 55 18.33 -15.74 0.24
C MET A 55 18.72 -14.37 0.77
N ILE A 56 20.02 -14.11 0.92
CA ILE A 56 20.53 -12.82 1.38
C ILE A 56 20.10 -11.69 0.43
N LYS A 57 20.31 -11.86 -0.88
CA LYS A 57 19.95 -10.87 -1.90
C LYS A 57 18.43 -10.60 -1.93
N GLU A 58 17.62 -11.64 -1.84
CA GLU A 58 16.15 -11.51 -1.84
C GLU A 58 15.61 -10.93 -0.52
N ASN A 59 16.30 -11.11 0.61
CA ASN A 59 16.00 -10.44 1.87
C ASN A 59 16.32 -8.95 1.80
N GLN A 60 17.53 -8.59 1.35
CA GLN A 60 17.94 -7.20 1.17
C GLN A 60 16.97 -6.45 0.24
N ARG A 61 16.63 -7.06 -0.91
CA ARG A 61 15.66 -6.50 -1.84
C ARG A 61 14.31 -6.24 -1.18
N MET A 62 13.78 -7.17 -0.39
CA MET A 62 12.49 -6.98 0.27
C MET A 62 12.53 -5.81 1.27
N VAL A 63 13.60 -5.69 2.04
CA VAL A 63 13.76 -4.58 3.00
C VAL A 63 13.82 -3.24 2.25
N SER A 64 14.62 -3.16 1.18
CA SER A 64 14.67 -1.96 0.33
C SER A 64 13.30 -1.61 -0.25
N GLU A 65 12.59 -2.59 -0.83
CA GLU A 65 11.24 -2.40 -1.39
C GLU A 65 10.26 -1.89 -0.32
N LYS A 66 10.32 -2.39 0.92
CA LYS A 66 9.48 -1.93 2.03
C LYS A 66 9.82 -0.49 2.43
N LEU A 67 11.11 -0.16 2.55
CA LEU A 67 11.55 1.19 2.89
C LEU A 67 11.12 2.23 1.84
N GLU A 68 11.27 1.91 0.56
CA GLU A 68 10.82 2.78 -0.53
C GLU A 68 9.30 3.00 -0.50
N ALA A 69 8.50 1.94 -0.28
CA ALA A 69 7.05 2.09 -0.14
C ALA A 69 6.67 2.97 1.06
N SER A 70 7.38 2.83 2.18
CA SER A 70 7.18 3.67 3.37
C SER A 70 7.50 5.13 3.09
N LEU A 71 8.59 5.43 2.37
CA LEU A 71 8.94 6.79 1.97
C LEU A 71 7.90 7.41 1.03
N GLU A 72 7.49 6.68 -0.02
CA GLU A 72 6.42 7.14 -0.93
C GLU A 72 5.12 7.42 -0.17
N THR A 73 4.77 6.53 0.77
CA THR A 73 3.58 6.69 1.61
C THR A 73 3.69 7.92 2.50
N ALA A 74 4.85 8.13 3.14
CA ALA A 74 5.10 9.30 3.97
C ALA A 74 4.97 10.59 3.15
N PHE A 75 5.46 10.62 1.91
CA PHE A 75 5.27 11.76 1.01
C PHE A 75 3.79 12.01 0.68
N GLU A 76 2.99 10.97 0.43
CA GLU A 76 1.55 11.15 0.18
C GLU A 76 0.80 11.67 1.42
N ILE A 77 1.18 11.22 2.61
CA ILE A 77 0.65 11.75 3.88
C ILE A 77 1.06 13.22 4.06
N GLN A 78 2.34 13.56 3.85
CA GLN A 78 2.83 14.94 3.97
C GLN A 78 2.12 15.88 2.99
N LYS A 79 1.90 15.46 1.74
CA LYS A 79 1.12 16.24 0.76
C LYS A 79 -0.31 16.48 1.25
N ALA A 80 -0.97 15.46 1.80
CA ALA A 80 -2.31 15.62 2.36
C ALA A 80 -2.33 16.58 3.56
N MET A 81 -1.34 16.49 4.45
CA MET A 81 -1.19 17.40 5.60
C MET A 81 -0.94 18.85 5.18
N LEU A 82 -0.07 19.06 4.20
CA LEU A 82 0.17 20.39 3.62
C LEU A 82 -1.10 20.93 2.97
N GLY A 83 -1.82 20.13 2.19
CA GLY A 83 -3.11 20.51 1.62
C GLY A 83 -4.09 20.98 2.69
N MET A 84 -4.22 20.23 3.79
CA MET A 84 -5.06 20.63 4.92
C MET A 84 -4.61 21.94 5.57
N ALA A 85 -3.30 22.16 5.72
CA ALA A 85 -2.76 23.42 6.25
C ALA A 85 -3.11 24.64 5.37
N PHE A 86 -3.22 24.46 4.05
CA PHE A 86 -3.65 25.49 3.11
C PHE A 86 -5.18 25.50 2.85
N GLY A 87 -5.97 24.81 3.67
CA GLY A 87 -7.44 24.81 3.59
C GLY A 87 -8.02 23.87 2.52
N GLN A 88 -7.21 22.99 1.92
CA GLN A 88 -7.69 21.93 1.03
C GLN A 88 -8.20 20.73 1.85
N VAL A 89 -9.39 20.24 1.52
CA VAL A 89 -9.92 19.00 2.09
C VAL A 89 -9.77 17.89 1.06
N THR A 90 -8.94 16.89 1.37
CA THR A 90 -8.81 15.69 0.52
C THR A 90 -9.63 14.56 1.14
N PRO A 91 -10.58 13.96 0.39
CA PRO A 91 -11.36 12.84 0.91
C PRO A 91 -10.48 11.66 1.32
N TRP A 92 -10.84 10.97 2.42
CA TRP A 92 -10.02 9.90 2.98
C TRP A 92 -9.79 8.74 1.99
N TRP A 93 -10.74 8.47 1.08
CA TRP A 93 -10.60 7.43 0.06
C TRP A 93 -9.61 7.79 -1.04
N VAL A 94 -9.38 9.09 -1.30
CA VAL A 94 -8.34 9.56 -2.23
C VAL A 94 -6.97 9.42 -1.59
N THR A 95 -6.81 9.93 -0.37
CA THR A 95 -5.56 9.81 0.39
C THR A 95 -5.23 8.33 0.64
N GLY A 96 -6.22 7.53 1.06
CA GLY A 96 -6.07 6.09 1.28
C GLY A 96 -5.62 5.34 0.03
N ARG A 97 -6.16 5.69 -1.14
CA ARG A 97 -5.68 5.07 -2.39
C ARG A 97 -4.22 5.41 -2.68
N ARG A 98 -3.86 6.68 -2.53
CA ARG A 98 -2.49 7.16 -2.77
C ARG A 98 -1.49 6.51 -1.82
N THR A 99 -1.81 6.39 -0.54
CA THR A 99 -0.94 5.77 0.48
C THR A 99 -0.84 4.25 0.33
N MET A 100 -1.88 3.58 -0.17
CA MET A 100 -1.85 2.13 -0.37
C MET A 100 -1.18 1.70 -1.69
N THR A 101 -1.15 2.57 -2.69
CA THR A 101 -0.58 2.27 -4.02
C THR A 101 0.88 1.78 -3.97
N PRO A 102 1.80 2.42 -3.21
CA PRO A 102 3.19 1.96 -3.07
C PRO A 102 3.30 0.52 -2.56
N TYR A 103 2.51 0.18 -1.54
CA TYR A 103 2.50 -1.15 -0.95
C TYR A 103 1.85 -2.18 -1.87
N HIS A 104 0.74 -1.83 -2.51
CA HIS A 104 0.03 -2.72 -3.41
C HIS A 104 0.90 -3.16 -4.59
N ARG A 105 1.59 -2.21 -5.23
CA ARG A 105 2.50 -2.47 -6.36
C ARG A 105 3.63 -3.41 -5.96
N ARG A 106 4.30 -3.14 -4.84
CA ARG A 106 5.48 -3.90 -4.41
C ARG A 106 5.11 -5.27 -3.85
N SER A 107 4.02 -5.39 -3.09
CA SER A 107 3.53 -6.68 -2.58
C SER A 107 3.10 -7.60 -3.73
N SER A 108 2.40 -7.06 -4.72
CA SER A 108 2.06 -7.78 -5.94
C SER A 108 3.29 -8.23 -6.73
N ALA A 109 4.30 -7.37 -6.87
CA ALA A 109 5.55 -7.72 -7.53
C ALA A 109 6.32 -8.80 -6.75
N ASN A 110 6.35 -8.71 -5.43
CA ASN A 110 7.00 -9.68 -4.54
C ASN A 110 6.35 -11.06 -4.67
N SER A 111 5.03 -11.13 -4.52
CA SER A 111 4.25 -12.36 -4.67
C SER A 111 4.51 -13.04 -6.03
N ARG A 112 4.53 -12.27 -7.13
CA ARG A 112 4.81 -12.80 -8.47
C ARG A 112 6.22 -13.34 -8.64
N ARG A 113 7.22 -12.75 -7.99
CA ARG A 113 8.61 -13.25 -8.06
C ARG A 113 8.73 -14.56 -7.29
N LEU A 114 8.14 -14.61 -6.10
CA LEU A 114 8.19 -15.79 -5.24
C LEU A 114 7.43 -16.97 -5.87
N SER A 115 6.35 -16.72 -6.59
CA SER A 115 5.60 -17.79 -7.28
C SER A 115 6.31 -18.35 -8.51
N ARG A 116 7.39 -17.73 -8.98
CA ARG A 116 8.18 -18.15 -10.14
C ARG A 116 9.55 -18.73 -9.76
N GLY A 117 9.93 -18.62 -8.50
CA GLY A 117 11.25 -19.00 -7.97
C GLY A 117 11.29 -20.42 -7.44
#